data_AF-A0A2D6EUP9-F1
#
_entry.id   AF-A0A2D6EUP9-F1
#
_cell.length_a   1.000
_cell.length_b   1.000
_cell.length_c   1.000
_cell.angle_alpha   90.00
_cell.angle_beta   90.00
_cell.angle_gamma   90.00
#
_symmetry.space_group_name_H-M   'P 1'
#
loop_
_entity.id
_entity.type
_entity.pdbx_description
1 polymer ?
#
loop_
_entity_poly.entity_id
_entity_poly.type
_entity_poly.pdbx_seq_one_letter_code
_entity_poly.pdbx_strand_id
1 'polypeptide(L)'
;MRFHVDKVLGINDVYAQLSQKIEQIYKADQIPVPWNTSGSFSVGNSLRWAVSGEEIVSIDIDRSRAVSGLQEVISCLEKIEMGLFSDVEYIEFRSCSEGCIGGTLTAIDKYVAKSAIQKMIRKFNPKRHLPREKILRLYEKGRFMSEINPSKLAGVFDTLNEPLSIESLQEIDMLLERINGKDCGAPDCRTFAEDVVRERASQKDCFLIGARGKR
;
A
#
# COMPACT_ATOMS: atom_id res chain seq x y z
N MET A 1 -21.12 -1.81 -1.38
CA MET A 1 -20.39 -2.83 -2.15
C MET A 1 -19.67 -3.74 -1.15
N ARG A 2 -20.11 -4.99 -0.97
CA ARG A 2 -19.39 -5.97 -0.16
C ARG A 2 -18.24 -6.50 -1.02
N PHE A 3 -17.02 -6.03 -0.79
CA PHE A 3 -15.86 -6.83 -1.17
C PHE A 3 -15.98 -8.14 -0.39
N HIS A 4 -16.29 -9.25 -1.06
CA HIS A 4 -16.37 -10.56 -0.43
C HIS A 4 -14.94 -11.10 -0.26
N VAL A 5 -14.21 -10.48 0.65
CA VAL A 5 -12.91 -10.95 1.11
C VAL A 5 -13.16 -11.60 2.45
N ASP A 6 -13.18 -12.93 2.48
CA ASP A 6 -13.43 -13.67 3.71
C ASP A 6 -12.28 -13.50 4.70
N LYS A 7 -11.04 -13.47 4.20
CA LYS A 7 -9.80 -13.36 5.00
C LYS A 7 -8.68 -12.68 4.20
N VAL A 8 -7.78 -12.04 4.93
CA VAL A 8 -6.51 -11.49 4.43
C VAL A 8 -5.38 -12.12 5.22
N LEU A 9 -4.30 -12.52 4.55
CA LEU A 9 -3.11 -13.11 5.15
C LEU A 9 -1.87 -12.35 4.71
N GLY A 10 -0.93 -12.15 5.63
CA GLY A 10 0.39 -11.64 5.31
C GLY A 10 1.22 -12.68 4.55
N ILE A 11 2.17 -12.21 3.73
CA ILE A 11 3.11 -13.11 3.06
C ILE A 11 3.98 -13.79 4.11
N ASN A 12 4.42 -13.04 5.13
CA ASN A 12 5.16 -13.54 6.29
C ASN A 12 4.44 -14.67 7.05
N ASP A 13 3.10 -14.63 7.14
CA ASP A 13 2.31 -15.64 7.86
C ASP A 13 2.40 -17.04 7.22
N VAL A 14 2.51 -17.08 5.89
CA VAL A 14 2.49 -18.33 5.11
C VAL A 14 3.86 -18.72 4.56
N TYR A 15 4.84 -17.80 4.58
CA TYR A 15 6.12 -17.95 3.88
C TYR A 15 6.90 -19.20 4.29
N ALA A 16 7.03 -19.46 5.59
CA ALA A 16 7.81 -20.61 6.08
C ALA A 16 7.22 -21.95 5.63
N GLN A 17 5.89 -22.08 5.73
CA GLN A 17 5.17 -23.29 5.31
C GLN A 17 5.25 -23.50 3.79
N LEU A 18 5.08 -22.43 3.02
CA LEU A 18 5.17 -22.48 1.56
C LEU A 18 6.59 -22.79 1.09
N SER A 19 7.62 -22.21 1.70
CA SER A 19 9.02 -22.40 1.29
C SER A 19 9.44 -23.87 1.34
N GLN A 20 9.06 -24.58 2.41
CA GLN A 20 9.33 -26.02 2.54
C GLN A 20 8.65 -26.85 1.44
N LYS A 21 7.42 -26.49 1.06
CA LYS A 21 6.67 -27.18 0.01
C LYS A 21 7.19 -26.84 -1.39
N ILE A 22 7.62 -25.60 -1.60
CA ILE A 22 8.22 -25.16 -2.86
C ILE A 22 9.52 -25.92 -3.15
N GLU A 23 10.37 -26.16 -2.15
CA GLU A 23 11.57 -26.99 -2.33
C GLU A 23 11.23 -28.42 -2.78
N GLN A 24 10.12 -28.98 -2.33
CA GLN A 24 9.66 -30.30 -2.77
C GLN A 24 9.21 -30.27 -4.23
N ILE A 25 8.58 -29.17 -4.67
CA ILE A 25 8.18 -28.97 -6.07
C ILE A 25 9.40 -28.83 -6.99
N TYR A 26 10.43 -28.10 -6.57
CA TYR A 26 11.66 -27.97 -7.37
C TYR A 26 12.40 -29.29 -7.56
N LYS A 27 12.23 -30.25 -6.64
CA LYS A 27 12.79 -31.60 -6.72
C LYS A 27 11.92 -32.55 -7.54
N ALA A 28 10.71 -32.16 -7.91
CA ALA A 28 9.83 -32.97 -8.75
C ALA A 28 10.17 -32.75 -10.23
N ASP A 29 10.27 -33.84 -10.99
CA ASP A 29 10.59 -33.80 -12.43
C ASP A 29 9.52 -33.08 -13.27
N GLN A 30 8.30 -32.96 -12.75
CA GLN A 30 7.20 -32.25 -13.38
C GLN A 30 6.47 -31.38 -12.35
N ILE A 31 6.30 -30.11 -12.67
CA ILE A 31 5.48 -29.20 -11.87
C ILE A 31 4.01 -29.48 -12.26
N PRO A 32 3.14 -29.89 -11.32
CA PRO A 32 1.74 -30.22 -11.60
C PRO A 32 0.88 -28.96 -11.72
N VAL A 33 1.28 -28.01 -12.55
CA VAL A 33 0.40 -26.92 -13.00
C VAL A 33 0.20 -27.03 -14.50
N PRO A 34 -1.06 -27.14 -14.97
CA PRO A 34 -1.36 -26.89 -16.36
C PRO A 34 -1.11 -25.40 -16.60
N TRP A 35 0.05 -25.04 -17.18
CA TRP A 35 0.32 -23.69 -17.67
C TRP A 35 -0.67 -23.24 -18.77
N ASN A 36 -1.60 -24.13 -19.17
CA ASN A 36 -2.55 -23.96 -20.26
C ASN A 36 -4.02 -23.68 -19.83
N THR A 37 -4.37 -23.62 -18.54
CA THR A 37 -5.78 -23.45 -18.11
C THR A 37 -6.19 -22.04 -17.69
N SER A 38 -5.44 -20.99 -18.04
CA SER A 38 -5.96 -19.61 -18.03
C SER A 38 -5.12 -18.77 -18.98
N GLY A 39 -5.72 -18.24 -20.05
CA GLY A 39 -5.01 -17.50 -21.10
C GLY A 39 -4.02 -16.49 -20.54
N SER A 40 -2.72 -16.74 -20.78
CA SER A 40 -1.58 -15.81 -20.66
C SER A 40 -1.88 -14.54 -19.88
N PHE A 41 -1.99 -14.65 -18.56
CA PHE A 41 -1.88 -13.48 -17.71
C PHE A 41 -0.48 -12.91 -17.90
N SER A 42 -0.42 -11.60 -18.15
CA SER A 42 0.80 -10.83 -18.35
C SER A 42 1.63 -10.78 -17.07
N VAL A 43 2.27 -11.89 -16.69
CA VAL A 43 3.05 -12.03 -15.45
C VAL A 43 4.03 -10.85 -15.31
N GLY A 44 4.69 -10.46 -16.39
CA GLY A 44 5.58 -9.30 -16.40
C GLY A 44 4.91 -7.98 -15.98
N ASN A 45 3.73 -7.65 -16.54
CA ASN A 45 3.04 -6.39 -16.22
C ASN A 45 2.34 -6.43 -14.86
N SER A 46 1.85 -7.59 -14.44
CA SER A 46 1.24 -7.74 -13.12
C SER A 46 2.27 -7.61 -12.00
N LEU A 47 3.49 -8.09 -12.21
CA LEU A 47 4.59 -7.94 -11.24
C LEU A 47 5.03 -6.48 -11.04
N ARG A 48 4.88 -5.63 -12.06
CA ARG A 48 5.20 -4.20 -11.98
C ARG A 48 4.41 -3.49 -10.87
N TRP A 49 3.15 -3.85 -10.67
CA TRP A 49 2.29 -3.24 -9.64
C TRP A 49 2.79 -3.36 -8.19
N ALA A 50 3.68 -4.32 -7.92
CA ALA A 50 4.20 -4.55 -6.58
C ALA A 50 5.30 -3.56 -6.18
N VAL A 51 5.94 -2.92 -7.16
CA VAL A 51 7.12 -2.06 -6.97
C VAL A 51 6.77 -0.64 -7.36
N SER A 52 7.09 0.32 -6.48
CA SER A 52 6.82 1.73 -6.77
C SER A 52 7.54 2.20 -8.04
N GLY A 53 6.83 2.98 -8.86
CA GLY A 53 7.34 3.56 -10.12
C GLY A 53 7.20 2.63 -11.32
N GLU A 54 7.04 1.33 -11.14
CA GLU A 54 6.88 0.40 -12.26
C GLU A 54 5.46 0.45 -12.88
N GLU A 55 4.46 0.95 -12.13
CA GLU A 55 3.12 1.26 -12.65
C GLU A 55 3.21 2.39 -13.68
N ILE A 56 3.90 3.48 -13.35
CA ILE A 56 4.15 4.60 -14.26
C ILE A 56 4.81 4.13 -15.55
N VAL A 57 5.84 3.29 -15.45
CA VAL A 57 6.50 2.71 -16.62
C VAL A 57 5.54 1.87 -17.48
N SER A 58 4.50 1.29 -16.88
CA SER A 58 3.48 0.51 -17.61
C SER A 58 2.47 1.39 -18.35
N ILE A 59 2.12 2.53 -17.74
CA ILE A 59 1.12 3.47 -18.25
C ILE A 59 1.75 4.38 -19.33
N ASP A 60 3.05 4.67 -19.25
CA ASP A 60 3.82 5.45 -20.24
C ASP A 60 3.36 6.90 -20.32
N ILE A 61 3.32 7.57 -19.16
CA ILE A 61 3.01 9.01 -19.02
C ILE A 61 4.30 9.76 -18.76
N ASP A 62 4.67 10.72 -19.62
CA ASP A 62 5.93 11.46 -19.51
C ASP A 62 6.00 12.31 -18.24
N ARG A 63 4.93 13.05 -17.94
CA ARG A 63 4.88 13.99 -16.81
C ARG A 63 4.30 13.30 -15.58
N SER A 64 5.00 12.28 -15.12
CA SER A 64 4.56 11.43 -14.01
C SER A 64 5.60 11.31 -12.90
N ARG A 65 5.13 11.05 -11.67
CA ARG A 65 5.98 10.90 -10.48
C ARG A 65 5.49 9.76 -9.61
N ALA A 66 6.41 8.94 -9.11
CA ALA A 66 6.12 7.94 -8.09
C ALA A 66 6.66 8.40 -6.75
N VAL A 67 5.81 8.32 -5.73
CA VAL A 67 6.13 8.69 -4.35
C VAL A 67 5.72 7.54 -3.44
N SER A 68 6.68 7.08 -2.64
CA SER A 68 6.53 5.86 -1.87
C SER A 68 7.08 6.02 -0.46
N GLY A 69 6.29 5.58 0.51
CA GLY A 69 6.48 5.88 1.92
C GLY A 69 5.45 6.91 2.37
N LEU A 70 4.74 6.61 3.46
CA LEU A 70 3.61 7.41 3.92
C LEU A 70 3.98 8.87 4.18
N GLN A 71 5.11 9.13 4.83
CA GLN A 71 5.59 10.48 5.09
C GLN A 71 5.94 11.24 3.81
N GLU A 72 6.53 10.57 2.82
CA GLU A 72 6.81 11.15 1.51
C GLU A 72 5.53 11.48 0.75
N VAL A 73 4.52 10.60 0.85
CA VAL A 73 3.20 10.82 0.25
C VAL A 73 2.54 12.05 0.86
N ILE A 74 2.54 12.17 2.20
CA ILE A 74 1.99 13.34 2.91
C ILE A 74 2.69 14.62 2.46
N SER A 75 4.03 14.65 2.50
CA SER A 75 4.79 15.82 2.05
C SER A 75 4.54 16.17 0.58
N CYS A 76 4.34 15.16 -0.27
CA CYS A 76 4.02 15.40 -1.68
C CYS A 76 2.62 16.00 -1.84
N LEU A 77 1.62 15.55 -1.07
CA LEU A 77 0.27 16.10 -1.09
C LEU A 77 0.26 17.58 -0.65
N GLU A 78 0.99 17.93 0.41
CA GLU A 78 1.12 19.34 0.86
C GLU A 78 1.71 20.23 -0.24
N LYS A 79 2.74 19.75 -0.94
CA LYS A 79 3.34 20.47 -2.08
C LYS A 79 2.38 20.60 -3.27
N ILE A 80 1.50 19.61 -3.49
CA ILE A 80 0.42 19.70 -4.50
C ILE A 80 -0.56 20.80 -4.11
N GLU A 81 -0.99 20.88 -2.85
CA GLU A 81 -1.88 21.93 -2.36
C GLU A 81 -1.27 23.33 -2.49
N MET A 82 0.05 23.45 -2.32
CA MET A 82 0.80 24.69 -2.55
C MET A 82 0.96 25.05 -4.05
N GLY A 83 0.51 24.19 -4.98
CA GLY A 83 0.62 24.41 -6.42
C GLY A 83 2.01 24.12 -7.01
N LEU A 84 2.90 23.43 -6.28
CA LEU A 84 4.28 23.19 -6.70
C LEU A 84 4.44 22.09 -7.77
N PHE A 85 3.37 21.35 -8.06
CA PHE A 85 3.35 20.25 -9.05
C PHE A 85 2.33 20.47 -10.17
N SER A 86 2.18 21.72 -10.63
CA SER A 86 1.24 22.09 -11.68
C SER A 86 1.56 21.50 -13.07
N ASP A 87 2.78 21.00 -13.27
CA ASP A 87 3.26 20.37 -14.50
C ASP A 87 3.14 18.84 -14.51
N VAL A 88 2.63 18.22 -13.45
CA VAL A 88 2.50 16.76 -13.32
C VAL A 88 1.10 16.28 -13.74
N GLU A 89 1.04 15.31 -14.65
CA GLU A 89 -0.20 14.72 -15.16
C GLU A 89 -0.68 13.52 -14.33
N TYR A 90 0.26 12.80 -13.69
CA TYR A 90 -0.05 11.60 -12.94
C TYR A 90 0.93 11.38 -11.78
N ILE A 91 0.40 11.07 -10.60
CA ILE A 91 1.20 10.73 -9.42
C ILE A 91 0.78 9.37 -8.88
N GLU A 92 1.74 8.47 -8.75
CA GLU A 92 1.58 7.18 -8.08
C GLU A 92 1.93 7.35 -6.60
N PHE A 93 0.95 7.15 -5.70
CA PHE A 93 1.19 7.15 -4.26
C PHE A 93 1.18 5.74 -3.68
N ARG A 94 2.24 5.39 -2.93
CA ARG A 94 2.34 4.13 -2.19
C ARG A 94 2.67 4.40 -0.72
N SER A 95 1.86 3.87 0.20
CA SER A 95 2.10 4.06 1.65
C SER A 95 3.36 3.36 2.15
N CYS A 96 3.63 2.16 1.65
CA CYS A 96 4.84 1.42 1.99
C CYS A 96 6.02 1.91 1.15
N SER A 97 7.21 1.99 1.73
CA SER A 97 8.45 2.30 0.99
C SER A 97 8.71 1.21 -0.06
N GLU A 98 9.14 1.59 -1.27
CA GLU A 98 9.31 0.70 -2.43
C GLU A 98 8.03 0.01 -2.94
N GLY A 99 6.85 0.42 -2.47
CA GLY A 99 5.56 -0.21 -2.82
C GLY A 99 5.24 -1.42 -1.94
N CYS A 100 4.40 -2.33 -2.44
CA CYS A 100 3.91 -3.48 -1.66
C CYS A 100 5.03 -4.40 -1.18
N ILE A 101 6.15 -4.44 -1.90
CA ILE A 101 7.32 -5.25 -1.56
C ILE A 101 8.08 -4.76 -0.31
N GLY A 102 7.87 -3.51 0.10
CA GLY A 102 8.40 -3.00 1.38
C GLY A 102 7.33 -2.89 2.45
N GLY A 103 6.20 -3.57 2.28
CA GLY A 103 5.17 -3.67 3.31
C GLY A 103 5.64 -4.50 4.51
N THR A 104 5.06 -4.24 5.67
CA THR A 104 5.39 -4.90 6.95
C THR A 104 5.01 -6.38 7.00
N LEU A 105 4.10 -6.83 6.13
CA LEU A 105 3.64 -8.21 6.02
C LEU A 105 4.43 -9.04 4.98
N THR A 106 5.55 -8.51 4.50
CA THR A 106 6.48 -9.23 3.61
C THR A 106 7.43 -10.11 4.41
N ALA A 107 7.94 -11.19 3.79
CA ALA A 107 8.78 -12.18 4.48
C ALA A 107 10.29 -11.98 4.29
N ILE A 108 10.68 -11.09 3.37
CA ILE A 108 12.08 -10.85 3.00
C ILE A 108 12.35 -9.36 2.89
N ASP A 109 13.62 -8.99 2.91
CA ASP A 109 14.01 -7.60 2.70
C ASP A 109 13.52 -7.05 1.35
N LYS A 110 13.05 -5.80 1.37
CA LYS A 110 12.46 -5.13 0.21
C LYS A 110 13.42 -5.02 -0.98
N TYR A 111 14.71 -4.84 -0.77
CA TYR A 111 15.68 -4.73 -1.86
C TYR A 111 15.98 -6.09 -2.49
N VAL A 112 15.94 -7.16 -1.69
CA VAL A 112 16.00 -8.53 -2.20
C VAL A 112 14.77 -8.83 -3.06
N ALA A 113 13.57 -8.49 -2.57
CA ALA A 113 12.31 -8.62 -3.31
C ALA A 113 12.32 -7.81 -4.61
N LYS A 114 12.76 -6.55 -4.57
CA LYS A 114 12.87 -5.67 -5.74
C LYS A 114 13.77 -6.27 -6.81
N SER A 115 14.97 -6.74 -6.43
CA SER A 115 15.91 -7.37 -7.35
C SER A 115 15.32 -8.62 -8.01
N ALA A 116 14.62 -9.47 -7.23
CA ALA A 116 13.95 -10.65 -7.75
C ALA A 116 12.84 -10.30 -8.75
N ILE A 117 11.97 -9.35 -8.42
CA ILE A 117 10.87 -8.91 -9.30
C ILE A 117 11.41 -8.28 -10.58
N GLN A 118 12.41 -7.40 -10.50
CA GLN A 118 13.02 -6.80 -11.69
C GLN A 118 13.65 -7.84 -12.62
N LYS A 119 14.28 -8.89 -12.07
CA LYS A 119 14.77 -10.03 -12.87
C LYS A 119 13.62 -10.75 -13.57
N MET A 120 12.50 -10.98 -12.88
CA MET A 120 11.31 -11.61 -13.45
C MET A 120 10.67 -10.76 -14.55
N ILE A 121 10.52 -9.46 -14.34
CA ILE A 121 9.98 -8.53 -15.36
C ILE A 121 10.81 -8.60 -16.64
N ARG A 122 12.15 -8.56 -16.53
CA ARG A 122 13.05 -8.70 -17.69
C ARG A 122 12.92 -10.07 -18.38
N LYS A 123 12.80 -11.15 -17.60
CA LYS A 123 12.71 -12.51 -18.14
C LYS A 123 11.41 -12.77 -18.90
N PHE A 124 10.28 -12.31 -18.36
CA PHE A 124 8.95 -12.63 -18.89
C PHE A 124 8.41 -11.61 -19.89
N ASN A 125 9.25 -10.68 -20.34
CA ASN A 125 8.98 -9.59 -21.29
C ASN A 125 7.51 -9.16 -21.35
N PRO A 126 7.09 -8.16 -20.56
CA PRO A 126 5.69 -7.76 -20.48
C PRO A 126 5.15 -7.30 -21.84
N LYS A 127 4.41 -8.18 -22.52
CA LYS A 127 3.65 -7.79 -23.71
C LYS A 127 2.25 -7.35 -23.28
N ARG A 128 1.74 -6.28 -23.89
CA ARG A 128 0.32 -5.93 -23.79
C ARG A 128 -0.48 -7.01 -24.53
N HIS A 129 -1.15 -7.88 -23.79
CA HIS A 129 -1.94 -8.98 -24.34
C HIS A 129 -3.41 -8.61 -24.59
N LEU A 130 -3.86 -7.45 -24.12
CA LEU A 130 -5.24 -6.98 -24.27
C LEU A 130 -5.33 -5.91 -25.36
N PRO A 131 -6.13 -6.12 -26.43
CA PRO A 131 -6.38 -5.10 -27.44
C PRO A 131 -7.00 -3.85 -26.84
N ARG A 132 -6.51 -2.67 -27.22
CA ARG A 132 -6.95 -1.37 -26.69
C ARG A 132 -8.45 -1.16 -26.93
N GLU A 133 -8.95 -1.54 -28.10
CA GLU A 133 -10.35 -1.42 -28.49
C GLU A 133 -11.26 -2.23 -27.56
N LYS A 134 -10.80 -3.39 -27.08
CA LYS A 134 -11.55 -4.21 -26.12
C LYS A 134 -11.68 -3.50 -24.78
N ILE A 135 -10.61 -2.86 -24.30
CA ILE A 135 -10.61 -2.10 -23.05
C ILE A 135 -11.51 -0.87 -23.16
N LEU A 136 -11.42 -0.12 -24.26
CA LEU A 136 -12.28 1.05 -24.50
C LEU A 136 -13.76 0.68 -24.51
N ARG A 137 -14.14 -0.41 -25.21
CA ARG A 137 -15.52 -0.90 -25.18
C ARG A 137 -16.00 -1.30 -23.79
N LEU A 138 -15.12 -1.84 -22.95
CA LEU A 138 -15.48 -2.15 -21.55
C LEU A 138 -15.66 -0.87 -20.74
N TYR A 139 -14.79 0.12 -20.95
CA TYR A 139 -14.89 1.43 -20.32
C TYR A 139 -16.18 2.17 -20.69
N GLU A 140 -16.51 2.26 -21.99
CA GLU A 140 -17.76 2.84 -22.49
C GLU A 140 -19.01 2.14 -21.92
N LYS A 141 -18.91 0.83 -21.65
CA LYS A 141 -19.97 0.06 -20.98
C LYS A 141 -20.00 0.25 -19.45
N GLY A 142 -19.22 1.18 -18.91
CA GLY A 142 -19.18 1.48 -17.48
C GLY A 142 -18.52 0.40 -16.63
N ARG A 143 -17.83 -0.60 -17.21
CA ARG A 143 -17.27 -1.75 -16.46
C ARG A 143 -16.21 -1.36 -15.43
N PHE A 144 -15.58 -0.20 -15.60
CA PHE A 144 -14.55 0.33 -14.70
C PHE A 144 -15.04 1.56 -13.93
N MET A 145 -16.30 1.97 -14.13
CA MET A 145 -16.87 3.08 -13.37
C MET A 145 -17.34 2.56 -12.02
N SER A 146 -16.94 3.26 -10.96
CA SER A 146 -17.48 3.01 -9.64
C SER A 146 -18.89 3.58 -9.57
N GLU A 147 -19.82 2.84 -8.93
CA GLU A 147 -21.14 3.37 -8.56
C GLU A 147 -21.05 4.42 -7.42
N ILE A 148 -19.85 4.63 -6.87
CA ILE A 148 -19.59 5.59 -5.80
C ILE A 148 -19.59 7.00 -6.40
N ASN A 149 -20.60 7.78 -6.05
CA ASN A 149 -20.62 9.21 -6.32
C ASN A 149 -19.54 9.89 -5.43
N PRO A 150 -18.56 10.63 -6.00
CA PRO A 150 -17.56 11.37 -5.22
C PRO A 150 -18.15 12.29 -4.15
N SER A 151 -19.34 12.85 -4.38
CA SER A 151 -20.04 13.68 -3.38
C SER A 151 -20.46 12.90 -2.14
N LYS A 152 -20.61 11.57 -2.22
CA LYS A 152 -20.85 10.70 -1.05
C LYS A 152 -19.58 10.42 -0.24
N LEU A 153 -18.39 10.63 -0.83
CA LEU A 153 -17.13 10.57 -0.10
C LEU A 153 -16.88 11.84 0.70
N ALA A 154 -17.41 13.01 0.29
CA ALA A 154 -17.28 14.25 1.05
C ALA A 154 -17.75 14.09 2.51
N GLY A 155 -18.90 13.46 2.74
CA GLY A 155 -19.39 13.17 4.10
C GLY A 155 -18.53 12.21 4.94
N VAL A 156 -17.61 11.45 4.32
CA VAL A 156 -16.64 10.59 5.01
C VAL A 156 -15.42 11.42 5.49
N PHE A 157 -15.10 12.50 4.78
CA PHE A 157 -14.02 13.42 5.12
C PHE A 157 -14.50 14.69 5.86
N ASP A 158 -15.81 14.96 5.87
CA ASP A 158 -16.46 16.06 6.61
C ASP A 158 -16.40 15.88 8.13
N THR A 159 -15.96 14.72 8.63
CA THR A 159 -15.43 14.64 9.99
C THR A 159 -14.03 15.26 10.02
N LEU A 160 -13.94 16.55 9.68
CA LEU A 160 -12.89 17.37 10.24
C LEU A 160 -13.07 17.24 11.75
N ASN A 161 -12.16 16.47 12.32
CA ASN A 161 -11.97 16.27 13.73
C ASN A 161 -12.35 17.55 14.49
N GLU A 162 -13.26 17.46 15.47
CA GLU A 162 -13.62 18.61 16.29
C GLU A 162 -12.35 19.30 16.81
N PRO A 163 -12.31 20.65 16.85
CA PRO A 163 -11.15 21.37 17.35
C PRO A 163 -10.76 20.85 18.73
N LEU A 164 -9.48 20.56 18.92
CA LEU A 164 -8.97 20.12 20.22
C LEU A 164 -8.97 21.31 21.18
N SER A 165 -9.35 21.07 22.44
CA SER A 165 -9.18 22.07 23.50
C SER A 165 -7.70 22.24 23.85
N ILE A 166 -7.35 23.30 24.57
CA ILE A 166 -5.98 23.54 25.03
C ILE A 166 -5.54 22.38 25.96
N GLU A 167 -6.44 21.89 26.81
CA GLU A 167 -6.19 20.75 27.70
C GLU A 167 -5.94 19.47 26.90
N SER A 168 -6.70 19.22 25.83
CA SER A 168 -6.47 18.08 24.94
C SER A 168 -5.10 18.15 24.25
N LEU A 169 -4.67 19.35 23.83
CA LEU A 169 -3.34 19.53 23.25
C LEU A 169 -2.22 19.24 24.26
N GLN A 170 -2.37 19.69 25.51
CA GLN A 170 -1.43 19.38 26.58
C GLN A 170 -1.36 17.88 26.88
N GLU A 171 -2.50 17.19 26.85
CA GLU A 171 -2.53 15.74 27.03
C GLU A 171 -1.81 15.00 25.89
N ILE A 172 -1.96 15.45 24.65
CA ILE A 172 -1.22 14.91 23.50
C ILE A 172 0.29 15.08 23.71
N ASP A 173 0.75 16.26 24.15
CA ASP A 173 2.17 16.51 24.39
C ASP A 173 2.73 15.59 25.49
N MET A 174 2.00 15.42 26.60
CA MET A 174 2.38 14.48 27.67
C MET A 174 2.45 13.03 27.18
N LEU A 175 1.51 12.61 26.33
CA LEU A 175 1.53 11.28 25.72
C LEU A 175 2.73 11.09 24.80
N LEU A 176 3.06 12.09 24.00
CA LEU A 176 4.22 12.07 23.09
C LEU A 176 5.54 11.92 23.85
N GLU A 177 5.72 12.68 24.94
CA GLU A 177 6.88 12.54 25.83
C GLU A 177 6.98 11.12 26.39
N ARG A 178 5.85 10.56 26.83
CA ARG A 178 5.79 9.20 27.37
C ARG A 178 6.12 8.14 26.32
N ILE A 179 5.64 8.29 25.09
CA ILE A 179 5.93 7.38 23.96
C ILE A 179 7.41 7.48 23.56
N ASN A 180 8.03 8.65 23.72
CA ASN A 180 9.41 8.95 23.31
C ASN A 180 9.60 8.88 21.77
N GLY A 181 8.59 9.34 21.02
CA GLY A 181 8.69 9.83 19.64
C GLY A 181 9.38 8.93 18.59
N LYS A 182 9.18 7.60 18.63
CA LYS A 182 9.84 6.68 17.69
C LYS A 182 9.08 6.39 16.39
N ASP A 183 8.04 7.16 16.05
CA ASP A 183 7.21 6.99 14.85
C ASP A 183 6.74 5.55 14.59
N CYS A 184 6.24 4.91 15.64
CA CYS A 184 5.69 3.56 15.57
C CYS A 184 4.16 3.50 15.65
N GLY A 185 3.49 4.66 15.76
CA GLY A 185 2.04 4.80 15.78
C GLY A 185 1.42 4.79 14.38
N ALA A 186 0.09 4.83 14.28
CA ALA A 186 -0.63 4.89 13.01
C ALA A 186 -1.22 6.30 12.79
N PRO A 187 -0.89 7.01 11.70
CA PRO A 187 0.32 6.89 10.87
C PRO A 187 1.62 7.33 11.57
N ASP A 188 1.51 8.03 12.71
CA ASP A 188 2.64 8.44 13.56
C ASP A 188 2.23 8.47 15.04
N CYS A 189 3.18 8.76 15.93
CA CYS A 189 2.93 8.79 17.38
C CYS A 189 2.00 9.93 17.81
N ARG A 190 1.96 11.05 17.07
CA ARG A 190 1.13 12.21 17.37
C ARG A 190 -0.32 11.92 17.01
N THR A 191 -0.59 11.37 15.83
CA THR A 191 -1.95 10.95 15.46
C THR A 191 -2.46 9.88 16.42
N PHE A 192 -1.62 8.91 16.81
CA PHE A 192 -2.01 7.95 17.84
C PHE A 192 -2.35 8.62 19.18
N ALA A 193 -1.54 9.59 19.63
CA ALA A 193 -1.84 10.33 20.86
C ALA A 193 -3.17 11.12 20.74
N GLU A 194 -3.43 11.73 19.59
CA GLU A 194 -4.72 12.38 19.31
C GLU A 194 -5.88 11.37 19.34
N ASP A 195 -5.72 10.19 18.74
CA ASP A 195 -6.74 9.14 18.79
C ASP A 195 -7.00 8.64 20.21
N VAL A 196 -5.98 8.60 21.07
CA VAL A 196 -6.15 8.29 22.49
C VAL A 196 -6.96 9.37 23.20
N VAL A 197 -6.63 10.65 23.00
CA VAL A 197 -7.34 11.79 23.63
C VAL A 197 -8.79 11.89 23.12
N ARG A 198 -9.02 11.49 21.86
CA ARG A 198 -10.37 11.38 21.28
C ARG A 198 -11.09 10.08 21.63
N GLU A 199 -10.52 9.24 22.51
CA GLU A 199 -11.06 7.94 22.93
C GLU A 199 -11.28 6.92 21.78
N ARG A 200 -10.60 7.11 20.64
CA ARG A 200 -10.62 6.20 19.49
C ARG A 200 -9.61 5.06 19.59
N ALA A 201 -8.60 5.23 20.44
CA ALA A 201 -7.57 4.22 20.71
C ALA A 201 -7.27 4.15 22.22
N SER A 202 -6.73 3.01 22.67
CA SER A 202 -6.25 2.86 24.04
C SER A 202 -4.76 3.14 24.13
N GLN A 203 -4.30 3.79 25.21
CA GLN A 203 -2.86 3.90 25.50
C GLN A 203 -2.14 2.54 25.52
N LYS A 204 -2.86 1.45 25.82
CA LYS A 204 -2.33 0.08 25.84
C LYS A 204 -2.02 -0.46 24.44
N ASP A 205 -2.58 0.13 23.39
CA ASP A 205 -2.33 -0.27 22.01
C ASP A 205 -0.92 0.16 21.56
N CYS A 206 -0.32 1.13 22.25
CA CYS A 206 1.08 1.48 22.05
C CYS A 206 2.01 0.43 22.70
N PHE A 207 2.77 -0.28 21.86
CA PHE A 207 3.71 -1.30 22.35
C PHE A 207 4.77 -0.74 23.31
N LEU A 208 5.24 0.50 23.10
CA LEU A 208 6.27 1.14 23.93
C LEU A 208 5.75 1.45 25.35
N ILE A 209 4.50 1.89 25.44
CA ILE A 209 3.83 2.12 26.72
C ILE A 209 3.54 0.78 27.41
N GLY A 210 2.98 -0.18 26.67
CA GLY A 210 2.64 -1.51 27.19
C GLY A 210 3.86 -2.30 27.68
N ALA A 211 5.01 -2.20 27.01
CA ALA A 211 6.24 -2.88 27.41
C ALA A 211 6.86 -2.32 28.71
N ARG A 212 6.64 -1.03 29.02
CA ARG A 212 7.15 -0.38 30.25
C ARG A 212 6.32 -0.73 31.49
N GLY A 213 5.04 -1.04 31.34
CA GLY A 213 4.15 -1.44 32.45
C GLY A 213 4.35 -2.87 32.96
N LYS A 214 5.27 -3.64 32.36
CA LYS A 214 5.60 -5.03 32.75
C LYS A 214 6.99 -5.16 33.42
N ARG A 215 7.61 -4.05 33.81
CA ARG A 215 8.84 -4.01 34.61
C ARG A 215 8.56 -3.56 36.02
#